data_AF-A0A1H0MEK4-F1
#
_entry.id   AF-A0A1H0MEK4-F1
#
_cell.length_a   1.000
_cell.length_b   1.000
_cell.length_c   1.000
_cell.angle_alpha   90.00
_cell.angle_beta   90.00
_cell.angle_gamma   90.00
#
_symmetry.space_group_name_H-M   'P 1'
#
loop_
_entity.id
_entity.type
_entity.pdbx_description
1 polymer ?
#
loop_
_entity_poly.entity_id
_entity_poly.type
_entity_poly.pdbx_seq_one_letter_code
_entity_poly.pdbx_strand_id
1 'polypeptide(L)' 'MKPKIGELRKSKGLTQKYVAQQVEISYQRLSEIERGVIYPRVDLLKKIGDAIGENWCDLYEDK' A
#
# COMPACT_ATOMS: atom_id res chain seq x y z
N MET A 1 0.74 -11.24 -9.30
CA MET A 1 0.63 -10.92 -7.85
C MET A 1 -0.52 -9.96 -7.71
N LYS A 2 -1.59 -10.38 -7.04
CA LYS A 2 -2.72 -9.50 -6.75
C LYS A 2 -2.38 -8.67 -5.50
N PRO A 3 -2.49 -7.33 -5.52
CA PRO A 3 -2.27 -6.52 -4.32
C PRO A 3 -3.36 -6.79 -3.29
N LYS A 4 -2.99 -6.90 -2.02
CA LYS A 4 -3.92 -6.92 -0.88
C LYS A 4 -3.71 -5.73 0.07
N ILE A 5 -2.91 -4.75 -0.33
CA ILE A 5 -2.60 -3.50 0.40
C ILE A 5 -3.88 -2.83 0.92
N GLY A 6 -4.91 -2.71 0.07
CA GLY A 6 -6.16 -2.05 0.44
C GLY A 6 -6.95 -2.80 1.52
N GLU A 7 -6.85 -4.13 1.57
CA GLU A 7 -7.50 -4.97 2.59
C GLU A 7 -6.75 -4.83 3.93
N LEU A 8 -5.42 -4.95 3.90
CA LEU A 8 -4.55 -4.78 5.07
C LEU A 8 -4.64 -3.38 5.68
N ARG A 9 -4.69 -2.34 4.84
CA ARG A 9 -4.88 -0.97 5.32
C ARG A 9 -6.23 -0.79 6.01
N LYS A 10 -7.30 -1.36 5.44
CA LYS A 10 -8.66 -1.26 5.99
C LYS A 10 -8.81 -2.03 7.29
N SER A 11 -8.18 -3.20 7.43
CA SER A 11 -8.21 -3.97 8.69
C SER A 11 -7.58 -3.21 9.86
N LYS A 12 -6.71 -2.23 9.56
CA LYS A 12 -6.08 -1.32 10.53
C LYS A 12 -6.82 0.01 10.72
N GLY A 13 -7.99 0.17 10.10
CA GLY A 13 -8.78 1.41 10.20
C GLY A 13 -8.14 2.64 9.54
N LEU A 14 -7.11 2.46 8.72
CA LEU A 14 -6.38 3.56 8.10
C LEU A 14 -7.07 4.04 6.82
N THR A 15 -7.07 5.34 6.57
CA THR A 15 -7.55 5.90 5.30
C THR A 15 -6.44 5.94 4.26
N GLN A 16 -6.78 5.90 2.96
CA GLN A 16 -5.80 6.10 1.90
C GLN A 16 -5.12 7.48 2.00
N LYS A 17 -5.86 8.54 2.41
CA LYS A 17 -5.28 9.88 2.57
C LYS A 17 -4.19 9.90 3.63
N TYR A 18 -4.43 9.24 4.77
CA TYR A 18 -3.45 9.11 5.84
C TYR A 18 -2.18 8.41 5.37
N VAL A 19 -2.30 7.22 4.77
CA VAL A 19 -1.13 6.46 4.31
C VAL A 19 -0.37 7.19 3.20
N ALA A 20 -1.09 7.80 2.24
CA ALA A 20 -0.48 8.57 1.16
C ALA A 20 0.33 9.76 1.71
N GLN A 21 -0.17 10.43 2.76
CA GLN A 21 0.56 11.49 3.45
C GLN A 21 1.82 10.96 4.16
N GLN A 22 1.74 9.81 4.83
CA GLN A 22 2.91 9.21 5.51
C GLN A 22 4.04 8.82 4.54
N VAL A 23 3.70 8.43 3.31
CA VAL A 23 4.68 7.97 2.30
C VAL A 23 4.93 9.00 1.19
N GLU A 24 4.46 10.23 1.39
CA GLU A 24 4.69 11.39 0.51
C GLU A 24 4.25 11.17 -0.95
N ILE A 25 3.07 10.59 -1.15
CA ILE A 25 2.44 10.42 -2.48
C ILE A 25 1.03 11.00 -2.52
N SER A 26 0.48 11.13 -3.72
CA SER A 26 -0.93 11.47 -3.87
C SER A 26 -1.83 10.30 -3.46
N TYR A 27 -3.01 10.62 -2.91
CA TYR A 27 -4.07 9.65 -2.64
C TYR A 27 -4.43 8.83 -3.89
N GLN A 28 -4.46 9.47 -5.06
CA GLN A 28 -4.74 8.83 -6.34
C GLN A 28 -3.70 7.76 -6.65
N ARG A 29 -2.42 8.07 -6.46
CA ARG A 29 -1.32 7.12 -6.68
C ARG A 29 -1.42 5.92 -5.74
N LEU A 30 -1.74 6.13 -4.47
CA LEU A 30 -1.98 5.02 -3.54
C LEU A 30 -3.17 4.16 -3.98
N SER A 31 -4.26 4.77 -4.43
CA SER A 31 -5.44 4.06 -4.94
C SER A 31 -5.15 3.25 -6.19
N GLU A 32 -4.32 3.75 -7.11
CA GLU A 32 -3.85 3.00 -8.28
C GLU A 32 -2.98 1.79 -7.89
N ILE A 33 -2.11 1.96 -6.89
CA ILE A 33 -1.29 0.86 -6.34
C ILE A 33 -2.19 -0.22 -5.73
N GLU A 34 -3.14 0.17 -4.86
CA GLU A 34 -4.05 -0.77 -4.19
C GLU A 34 -4.92 -1.57 -5.16
N ARG A 35 -5.25 -0.98 -6.31
CA ARG A 35 -6.03 -1.63 -7.38
C ARG A 35 -5.15 -2.42 -8.36
N GLY A 36 -3.82 -2.36 -8.23
CA GLY A 36 -2.88 -3.02 -9.14
C GLY A 36 -2.80 -2.38 -10.53
N VAL A 37 -3.23 -1.11 -10.67
CA VAL A 37 -3.11 -0.33 -11.91
C VAL A 37 -1.66 0.06 -12.16
N ILE A 38 -0.95 0.41 -11.09
CA ILE A 38 0.50 0.69 -11.12
C ILE A 38 1.21 -0.15 -10.08
N TYR A 39 2.46 -0.52 -10.37
CA TYR A 39 3.34 -1.21 -9.45
C TYR A 39 4.43 -0.24 -9.00
N PRO A 40 4.51 0.07 -7.69
CA PRO A 40 5.51 1.00 -7.19
C PRO A 40 6.89 0.33 -7.15
N ARG A 41 7.93 1.15 -7.01
CA ARG A 41 9.28 0.66 -6.71
C ARG A 41 9.33 0.07 -5.30
N VAL A 42 10.29 -0.81 -5.06
CA VAL A 42 10.45 -1.55 -3.80
C VAL A 42 10.61 -0.62 -2.59
N ASP A 43 11.29 0.51 -2.75
CA ASP A 43 11.45 1.54 -1.71
C ASP A 43 10.11 2.13 -1.25
N LEU A 44 9.24 2.50 -2.20
CA LEU A 44 7.89 2.97 -1.89
C LEU A 44 7.02 1.85 -1.31
N LEU A 45 7.18 0.62 -1.80
CA LEU A 45 6.47 -0.53 -1.26
C LEU A 45 6.83 -0.80 0.21
N LYS A 46 8.11 -0.67 0.56
CA LYS A 46 8.59 -0.73 1.96
C LYS A 46 7.97 0.36 2.82
N LYS A 47 7.99 1.61 2.36
CA LYS A 47 7.35 2.73 3.06
C LYS A 47 5.86 2.50 3.29
N ILE A 48 5.15 1.95 2.30
CA ILE A 48 3.72 1.60 2.44
C ILE A 48 3.53 0.52 3.49
N GLY A 49 4.35 -0.54 3.45
CA GLY A 49 4.38 -1.61 4.46
C GLY A 49 4.56 -1.03 5.86
N ASP A 50 5.61 -0.24 6.07
CA ASP A 50 5.90 0.41 7.36
C ASP A 50 4.74 1.32 7.81
N ALA A 51 4.18 2.13 6.91
CA ALA A 51 3.10 3.06 7.21
C ALA A 51 1.79 2.36 7.60
N ILE A 52 1.57 1.14 7.10
CA ILE A 52 0.46 0.30 7.53
C ILE A 52 0.92 -0.74 8.56
N GLY A 53 2.16 -0.80 9.00
CA GLY A 53 2.67 -1.81 9.95
C GLY A 53 2.63 -3.26 9.44
N GLU A 54 2.86 -3.49 8.15
CA GLU A 54 3.00 -4.81 7.52
C GLU A 54 4.38 -4.96 6.87
N ASN A 55 4.84 -6.21 6.69
CA ASN A 55 6.02 -6.42 5.85
C ASN A 55 5.67 -6.16 4.38
N TRP A 56 6.59 -5.56 3.63
CA TRP A 56 6.37 -5.29 2.21
C TRP A 56 6.18 -6.55 1.36
N CYS A 57 6.76 -7.68 1.77
CA CYS A 57 6.54 -8.97 1.12
C CYS A 57 5.07 -9.41 1.23
N ASP A 58 4.43 -9.11 2.36
CA ASP A 58 3.06 -9.50 2.65
C ASP A 58 2.04 -8.58 1.98
N LEU A 59 2.44 -7.60 1.17
CA LEU A 59 1.50 -6.67 0.53
C LEU A 59 0.80 -7.26 -0.69
N TYR A 60 1.21 -8.44 -1.13
CA TYR A 60 0.64 -9.16 -2.25
C TYR A 60 0.27 -10.59 -1.86
N GLU A 61 -0.60 -11.20 -2.66
CA GLU A 61 -0.89 -12.64 -2.56
C GLU A 61 0.30 -13.45 -3.10
N ASP A 62 0.80 -14.39 -2.28
CA ASP A 62 1.70 -15.45 -2.74
C ASP A 62 0.98 -16.33 -3.76
N LYS A 63 1.70 -16.75 -4.80
CA LYS A 63 1.18 -17.67 -5.82
C LYS A 63 1.02 -19.07 -5.27
#